data_AF-A0A9D8G6P2-F1
#
_entry.id   AF-A0A9D8G6P2-F1
#
_cell.length_a   1.000
_cell.length_b   1.000
_cell.length_c   1.000
_cell.angle_alpha   90.00
_cell.angle_beta   90.00
_cell.angle_gamma   90.00
#
_symmetry.space_group_name_H-M   'P 1'
#
loop_
_entity.id
_entity.type
_entity.pdbx_description
1 polymer ?
#
loop_
_entity_poly.entity_id
_entity_poly.type
_entity_poly.pdbx_seq_one_letter_code
_entity_poly.pdbx_strand_id
1 'polypeptide(L)' 'MVAYSKPEEIEQTVRDFIRATTPHTTAIVMPGCEVDSYAPVANVRAMIDATRKWGRYGK' A
#
# COMPACT_ATOMS: atom_id res chain seq x y z
N MET A 1 -2.77 -9.68 -9.02
CA MET A 1 -2.69 -9.61 -7.55
C MET A 1 -1.67 -8.55 -7.21
N VAL A 2 -2.01 -7.52 -6.40
CA VAL A 2 -1.16 -6.32 -6.18
C VAL A 2 0.25 -6.68 -5.69
N ALA A 3 0.39 -7.78 -4.93
CA ALA A 3 1.68 -8.30 -4.48
C ALA A 3 2.61 -8.81 -5.60
N TYR A 4 2.13 -8.94 -6.84
CA TYR A 4 2.90 -9.36 -8.02
C TYR A 4 3.07 -8.24 -9.06
N SER A 5 2.55 -7.05 -8.78
CA SER A 5 2.77 -5.85 -9.60
C SER A 5 4.19 -5.31 -9.43
N LYS A 6 4.56 -4.31 -10.23
CA LYS A 6 5.83 -3.62 -10.01
C LYS A 6 5.77 -2.77 -8.73
N PRO A 7 6.90 -2.57 -8.02
CA PRO A 7 6.95 -1.73 -6.82
C PRO A 7 6.33 -0.33 -7.00
N GLU A 8 6.52 0.28 -8.17
CA GLU A 8 5.99 1.62 -8.46
C GLU A 8 4.46 1.62 -8.58
N GLU A 9 3.88 0.55 -9.14
CA GLU A 9 2.43 0.37 -9.26
C GLU A 9 1.80 0.11 -7.88
N ILE A 10 2.52 -0.59 -7.01
CA ILE A 10 2.13 -0.81 -5.62
C ILE A 10 2.10 0.51 -4.85
N GLU A 11 3.15 1.33 -4.97
CA GLU A 11 3.18 2.66 -4.35
C GLU A 11 2.01 3.52 -4.82
N GLN A 12 1.78 3.55 -6.14
CA GLN A 12 0.67 4.31 -6.73
C GLN A 12 -0.67 3.87 -6.16
N THR A 13 -0.90 2.57 -6.05
CA THR A 13 -2.14 1.99 -5.50
C THR A 13 -2.36 2.40 -4.05
N VAL A 14 -1.32 2.29 -3.21
CA VAL A 14 -1.39 2.68 -1.79
C VAL A 14 -1.65 4.18 -1.65
N ARG A 15 -1.00 5.01 -2.45
CA ARG A 15 -1.22 6.47 -2.46
C ARG A 15 -2.66 6.81 -2.81
N ASP A 16 -3.21 6.17 -3.84
CA ASP A 16 -4.56 6.46 -4.32
C ASP A 16 -5.62 6.02 -3.29
N PHE A 17 -5.41 4.86 -2.65
CA PHE A 17 -6.26 4.41 -1.53
C PHE A 17 -6.25 5.40 -0.36
N ILE A 18 -5.07 5.83 0.09
CA ILE A 18 -4.94 6.80 1.19
C ILE A 18 -5.66 8.10 0.83
N ARG A 19 -5.40 8.66 -0.36
CA ARG A 19 -6.04 9.91 -0.81
C ARG A 19 -7.56 9.83 -0.89
N ALA A 20 -8.10 8.68 -1.31
CA ALA A 20 -9.54 8.47 -1.41
C ALA A 20 -10.21 8.27 -0.03
N THR A 21 -9.47 7.87 1.00
CA THR A 21 -10.04 7.47 2.30
C THR A 21 -9.77 8.48 3.41
N THR A 22 -8.54 8.98 3.56
CA THR A 22 -8.13 9.75 4.74
C THR A 22 -8.75 11.14 4.91
N PRO A 23 -9.25 11.83 3.85
CA PRO A 23 -10.05 13.05 4.07
C PRO A 23 -11.40 12.78 4.75
N HIS A 24 -11.88 11.54 4.70
CA HIS A 24 -13.23 11.18 5.14
C HIS A 24 -13.25 10.29 6.38
N THR A 25 -12.16 9.55 6.64
CA THR A 25 -12.06 8.58 7.75
C THR A 25 -10.60 8.26 8.08
N THR A 26 -10.37 7.41 9.08
CA THR A 26 -9.09 6.71 9.26
C THR A 26 -9.05 5.46 8.38
N ALA A 27 -7.87 5.05 7.93
CA ALA A 27 -7.72 3.93 7.00
C ALA A 27 -6.58 2.99 7.43
N ILE A 28 -6.80 1.69 7.23
CA ILE A 28 -5.79 0.63 7.38
C ILE A 28 -5.46 0.12 5.98
N VAL A 29 -4.18 0.12 5.62
CA VAL A 29 -3.72 -0.50 4.37
C VAL A 29 -3.49 -1.98 4.63
N MET A 30 -4.23 -2.83 3.93
CA MET A 30 -4.04 -4.28 3.94
C MET A 30 -4.19 -4.85 2.53
N PRO A 31 -3.53 -5.97 2.20
CA PRO A 31 -3.83 -6.71 0.99
C PRO A 31 -5.28 -7.25 1.02
N GLY A 32 -5.91 -7.39 -0.15
CA GLY A 32 -7.27 -7.93 -0.26
C GLY A 32 -7.39 -9.45 -0.07
N CYS A 33 -6.27 -10.15 0.12
CA CYS A 33 -6.15 -11.59 0.36
C CYS A 33 -4.85 -11.84 1.14
N GLU A 34 -4.52 -13.08 1.47
CA GLU A 34 -3.25 -13.39 2.12
C GLU A 34 -2.04 -13.09 1.21
N VAL A 35 -0.91 -12.75 1.85
CA VAL A 35 0.39 -12.73 1.17
C VAL A 35 0.87 -14.18 1.10
N ASP A 36 1.01 -14.72 -0.12
CA ASP A 36 1.50 -16.08 -0.31
C ASP A 36 3.04 -16.18 -0.22
N SER A 37 3.55 -17.41 -0.16
CA SER A 37 4.99 -17.71 0.01
C SER A 37 5.88 -17.32 -1.17
N TYR A 38 5.32 -17.03 -2.33
CA TYR A 38 6.03 -16.66 -3.57
C TYR A 38 5.95 -15.17 -3.88
N ALA A 39 5.18 -14.40 -3.10
CA ALA A 39 5.11 -12.95 -3.23
C ALA A 39 6.53 -12.34 -3.10
N PRO A 40 6.99 -11.55 -4.08
CA PRO A 40 8.30 -10.92 -4.00
C PRO A 40 8.43 -10.03 -2.75
N VAL A 41 9.48 -10.26 -1.96
CA VAL A 41 9.74 -9.47 -0.74
C VAL A 41 9.83 -7.96 -1.04
N ALA A 42 10.38 -7.60 -2.22
CA ALA A 42 10.45 -6.21 -2.67
C ALA A 42 9.06 -5.56 -2.79
N ASN A 43 8.06 -6.32 -3.22
CA ASN A 43 6.70 -5.83 -3.40
C ASN A 43 5.99 -5.64 -2.05
N VAL A 44 6.20 -6.56 -1.11
CA VAL A 44 5.71 -6.42 0.27
C VAL A 44 6.34 -5.20 0.95
N ARG A 45 7.65 -4.99 0.76
CA ARG A 45 8.34 -3.78 1.27
C ARG A 45 7.79 -2.51 0.64
N ALA A 46 7.55 -2.52 -0.68
CA ALA A 46 6.97 -1.36 -1.38
C ALA A 46 5.62 -0.95 -0.79
N MET A 47 4.75 -1.90 -0.41
CA MET A 47 3.49 -1.58 0.29
C MET A 47 3.74 -0.86 1.61
N ILE A 48 4.62 -1.41 2.46
CA ILE A 48 4.93 -0.86 3.79
C ILE A 48 5.54 0.54 3.67
N ASP A 49 6.51 0.70 2.78
CA ASP A 49 7.22 1.96 2.59
C ASP A 49 6.29 3.03 2.01
N ALA A 50 5.42 2.67 1.06
CA ALA A 50 4.38 3.55 0.54
C ALA A 50 3.41 3.99 1.66
N THR A 51 2.94 3.06 2.50
CA THR A 51 2.06 3.40 3.62
C THR A 51 2.73 4.36 4.60
N ARG A 52 4.01 4.15 4.92
CA ARG A 52 4.77 5.05 5.82
C ARG A 52 5.00 6.43 5.22
N LYS A 53 5.28 6.48 3.92
CA LYS A 53 5.52 7.71 3.16
C LYS A 53 4.25 8.56 3.06
N TRP A 54 3.13 7.93 2.68
CA TRP A 54 1.89 8.63 2.34
C TRP A 54 0.88 8.71 3.50
N GLY A 55 1.00 7.84 4.51
CA GLY A 55 0.08 7.80 5.66
C GLY A 55 0.24 8.95 6.65
N ARG A 56 1.28 9.78 6.52
CA ARG A 56 1.51 10.98 7.36
C ARG A 56 0.92 12.27 6.79
N TYR A 57 -0.31 12.25 6.30
CA TYR A 57 -1.08 13.49 6.19
C TYR A 57 -1.60 13.86 7.59
N GLY A 58 -0.79 14.62 8.33
CA GLY A 58 -1.07 15.04 9.71
C GLY A 58 0.06 15.80 10.42
N LYS A 59 1.04 16.35 9.67
CA LYS A 59 1.85 17.50 10.10
C LYS A 59 2.03 18.43 8.91
#